data_AF-A0A6P3WY23-F1
#
_entry.id   AF-A0A6P3WY23-F1
#
_cell.length_a   1.000
_cell.length_b   1.000
_cell.length_c   1.000
_cell.angle_alpha   90.00
_cell.angle_beta   90.00
_cell.angle_gamma   90.00
#
_symmetry.space_group_name_H-M   'P 1'
#
loop_
_entity.id
_entity.type
_entity.pdbx_description
1 polymer ?
#
loop_
_entity_poly.entity_id
_entity_poly.type
_entity_poly.pdbx_seq_one_letter_code
_entity_poly.pdbx_strand_id
1 'polypeptide(L)'
;MSVEKLEYHRASNAVVFGGVLTYVAGVFLVMAFTSPYWIESYQETFSNFKHMGLWEYCFEQFRYPSYQFDKQFDGCHHIFSQEYYVIREWLLPGWLMVVQAFTTLALLLSFFAQITIVMVLIRWPLTLVLRYEWIFSSIAFMCDALAGALLFLAVSIFGGQCWRRDWLMYPNFNHLSWSYGLAVISFMFHTFGAFFVYLDARTGYRLRKESRNLVMQMQPQSHQIPRSGYV
;
A
#
# COMPACT_ATOMS: atom_id res chain seq x y z
N MET A 1 -35.28 17.23 26.30
CA MET A 1 -34.43 17.55 25.15
C MET A 1 -34.39 16.33 24.25
N SER A 2 -35.23 16.32 23.21
CA SER A 2 -35.12 15.34 22.13
C SER A 2 -33.79 15.59 21.44
N VAL A 3 -32.88 14.60 21.46
CA VAL A 3 -31.71 14.60 20.59
C VAL A 3 -32.26 14.58 19.17
N GLU A 4 -32.26 15.75 18.52
CA GLU A 4 -32.61 15.89 17.12
C GLU A 4 -31.60 15.03 16.35
N LYS A 5 -32.02 13.84 15.93
CA LYS A 5 -31.20 12.96 15.08
C LYS A 5 -31.04 13.71 13.76
N LEU A 6 -29.94 14.43 13.59
CA LEU A 6 -29.54 14.91 12.28
C LEU A 6 -29.42 13.68 11.37
N GLU A 7 -30.38 13.52 10.46
CA GLU A 7 -30.34 12.49 9.43
C GLU A 7 -29.29 12.88 8.39
N TYR A 8 -28.05 12.46 8.64
CA TYR A 8 -26.99 12.58 7.65
C TYR A 8 -27.13 11.46 6.62
N HIS A 9 -26.97 11.78 5.33
CA HIS A 9 -26.97 10.78 4.26
C HIS A 9 -25.95 9.66 4.52
N ARG A 10 -26.26 8.41 4.18
CA ARG A 10 -25.33 7.28 4.37
C ARG A 10 -24.04 7.48 3.56
N ALA A 11 -22.92 6.91 4.04
CA ALA A 11 -21.68 6.84 3.26
C ALA A 11 -21.94 6.23 1.88
N SER A 12 -21.26 6.75 0.85
CA SER A 12 -21.48 6.28 -0.52
C SER A 12 -21.10 4.80 -0.65
N ASN A 13 -21.81 4.06 -1.51
CA ASN A 13 -21.42 2.68 -1.77
C ASN A 13 -19.99 2.59 -2.34
N ALA A 14 -19.54 3.63 -3.06
CA ALA A 14 -18.19 3.69 -3.61
C ALA A 14 -17.10 3.68 -2.52
N VAL A 15 -17.24 4.50 -1.47
CA VAL A 15 -16.25 4.49 -0.37
C VAL A 15 -16.30 3.20 0.45
N VAL A 16 -17.47 2.57 0.57
CA VAL A 16 -17.61 1.26 1.24
C VAL A 16 -16.90 0.16 0.44
N PHE A 17 -17.18 0.03 -0.86
CA PHE A 17 -16.52 -0.96 -1.70
C PHE A 17 -15.01 -0.72 -1.81
N GLY A 18 -14.61 0.54 -2.00
CA GLY A 18 -13.20 0.95 -1.99
C GLY A 18 -12.51 0.57 -0.68
N GLY A 19 -13.13 0.89 0.46
CA GLY A 19 -12.60 0.55 1.78
C GLY A 19 -12.45 -0.94 2.03
N VAL A 20 -13.41 -1.76 1.60
CA VAL A 20 -13.30 -3.23 1.70
C VAL A 20 -12.13 -3.75 0.86
N LEU A 21 -11.99 -3.29 -0.38
CA LEU A 21 -10.88 -3.69 -1.24
C LEU A 21 -9.53 -3.27 -0.66
N THR A 22 -9.41 -2.02 -0.20
CA THR A 22 -8.20 -1.49 0.42
C THR A 22 -7.83 -2.26 1.69
N TYR A 23 -8.81 -2.66 2.51
CA TYR A 23 -8.58 -3.47 3.70
C TYR A 23 -8.04 -4.87 3.33
N VAL A 24 -8.69 -5.57 2.39
CA VAL A 24 -8.24 -6.89 1.95
C VAL A 24 -6.85 -6.81 1.30
N ALA A 25 -6.59 -5.76 0.50
CA ALA A 25 -5.27 -5.49 -0.05
C ALA A 25 -4.23 -5.33 1.05
N GLY A 26 -4.53 -4.52 2.08
CA GLY A 26 -3.66 -4.32 3.24
C GLY A 26 -3.33 -5.62 3.99
N VAL A 27 -4.31 -6.52 4.16
CA VAL A 27 -4.07 -7.84 4.78
C VAL A 27 -3.10 -8.67 3.94
N PHE A 28 -3.33 -8.77 2.63
CA PHE A 28 -2.42 -9.48 1.72
C PHE A 28 -1.04 -8.85 1.68
N LEU A 29 -0.95 -7.52 1.72
CA LEU A 29 0.31 -6.79 1.79
C LEU A 29 1.07 -7.10 3.07
N VAL A 30 0.41 -7.13 4.24
CA VAL A 30 1.04 -7.49 5.52
C VAL A 30 1.55 -8.92 5.47
N MET A 31 0.75 -9.86 4.98
CA MET A 31 1.18 -11.26 4.83
C MET A 31 2.39 -11.38 3.90
N ALA A 32 2.36 -10.71 2.75
CA ALA A 32 3.50 -10.66 1.84
C ALA A 32 4.73 -10.03 2.50
N PHE A 33 4.55 -8.94 3.25
CA PHE A 33 5.64 -8.19 3.86
C PHE A 33 6.38 -8.97 4.95
N THR A 34 5.65 -9.72 5.79
CA THR A 34 6.24 -10.38 6.97
C THR A 34 6.64 -11.83 6.73
N SER A 35 6.06 -12.51 5.74
CA SER A 35 6.30 -13.94 5.55
C SER A 35 7.57 -14.24 4.73
N PRO A 36 8.30 -15.32 5.06
CA PRO A 36 9.54 -15.68 4.38
C PRO A 36 9.33 -16.51 3.11
N TYR A 37 8.29 -16.22 2.31
CA TYR A 37 7.85 -17.06 1.15
C TYR A 37 7.64 -16.26 -0.14
N TRP A 38 8.57 -15.35 -0.45
CA TRP A 38 8.62 -14.68 -1.75
C TRP A 38 9.20 -15.60 -2.83
N ILE A 39 10.25 -16.33 -2.50
CA ILE A 39 10.86 -17.34 -3.36
C ILE A 39 11.25 -18.55 -2.51
N GLU A 40 11.09 -19.74 -3.07
CA GLU A 40 11.26 -21.02 -2.41
C GLU A 40 11.94 -22.02 -3.35
N SER A 41 12.76 -22.92 -2.82
CA SER A 41 13.36 -24.00 -3.61
C SER A 41 12.41 -25.19 -3.74
N TYR A 42 12.50 -25.91 -4.86
CA TYR A 42 11.77 -27.17 -5.02
C TYR A 42 12.29 -28.21 -4.01
N GLN A 43 11.38 -28.88 -3.30
CA GLN A 43 11.71 -29.85 -2.26
C GLN A 43 12.57 -31.01 -2.82
N GLU A 44 12.33 -31.38 -4.08
CA GLU A 44 12.99 -32.47 -4.80
C GLU A 44 14.46 -32.18 -5.12
N THR A 45 14.89 -30.91 -5.02
CA THR A 45 16.25 -30.49 -5.38
C THR A 45 17.22 -30.57 -4.22
N PHE A 46 16.73 -30.89 -3.00
CA PHE A 46 17.52 -30.93 -1.77
C PHE A 46 18.45 -29.72 -1.60
N SER A 47 17.98 -28.54 -2.04
CA SER A 47 18.74 -27.31 -1.99
C SER A 47 18.95 -26.89 -0.53
N ASN A 48 20.15 -26.37 -0.24
CA ASN A 48 20.47 -25.77 1.06
C ASN A 48 19.73 -24.45 1.27
N PHE A 49 19.36 -23.74 0.19
CA PHE A 49 18.42 -22.62 0.28
C PHE A 49 17.01 -23.17 0.33
N LYS A 50 16.20 -22.79 1.32
CA LYS A 50 14.80 -23.26 1.44
C LYS A 50 13.82 -22.24 0.92
N HIS A 51 13.74 -21.09 1.58
CA HIS A 51 12.86 -20.02 1.18
C HIS A 51 13.34 -18.70 1.77
N MET A 52 12.85 -17.59 1.22
CA MET A 52 13.06 -16.28 1.80
C MET A 52 11.89 -15.37 1.54
N GLY A 53 11.78 -14.34 2.38
CA GLY A 53 10.93 -13.19 2.15
C GLY A 53 11.75 -11.92 2.08
N LEU A 54 11.08 -10.78 2.21
CA LEU A 54 11.78 -9.49 2.15
C LEU A 54 12.80 -9.32 3.28
N TRP A 55 12.55 -9.88 4.46
CA TRP A 55 13.33 -9.56 5.67
C TRP A 55 14.03 -10.76 6.30
N GLU A 56 13.76 -11.96 5.82
CA GLU A 56 14.21 -13.21 6.42
C GLU A 56 14.59 -14.21 5.34
N TYR A 57 15.69 -14.92 5.56
CA TYR A 57 16.13 -16.04 4.73
C TYR A 57 16.15 -17.30 5.59
N CYS A 58 15.86 -18.43 4.96
CA CYS A 58 15.90 -19.74 5.58
C CYS A 58 16.85 -20.66 4.79
N PHE A 59 17.86 -21.15 5.49
CA PHE A 59 18.84 -22.08 4.97
C PHE A 59 18.81 -23.38 5.78
N GLU A 60 19.19 -24.48 5.13
CA GLU A 60 19.48 -25.76 5.76
C GLU A 60 20.94 -26.10 5.47
N GLN A 61 21.76 -26.18 6.51
CA GLN A 61 23.16 -26.58 6.45
C GLN A 61 24.01 -25.86 5.38
N PHE A 62 23.68 -24.62 5.05
CA PHE A 62 24.32 -23.88 3.97
C PHE A 62 25.72 -23.41 4.35
N ARG A 63 26.68 -23.57 3.44
CA ARG A 63 28.03 -23.02 3.55
C ARG A 63 28.26 -22.06 2.41
N TYR A 64 28.56 -20.80 2.73
CA TYR A 64 28.83 -19.80 1.70
C TYR A 64 30.24 -19.99 1.13
N PRO A 65 30.41 -20.30 -0.18
CA PRO A 65 31.71 -20.72 -0.72
C PRO A 65 32.82 -19.67 -0.59
N SER A 66 32.46 -18.40 -0.64
CA SER A 66 33.43 -17.30 -0.59
C SER A 66 33.85 -16.95 0.84
N TYR A 67 33.25 -17.58 1.87
CA TYR A 67 33.62 -17.36 3.25
C TYR A 67 34.70 -18.36 3.67
N GLN A 68 35.81 -17.85 4.20
CA GLN A 68 37.01 -18.66 4.47
C GLN A 68 36.87 -19.57 5.71
N PHE A 69 35.96 -19.24 6.63
CA PHE A 69 35.75 -20.01 7.85
C PHE A 69 34.63 -21.03 7.64
N ASP A 70 34.74 -22.20 8.27
CA ASP A 70 33.71 -23.24 8.26
C ASP A 70 32.52 -22.83 9.14
N LYS A 71 31.77 -21.83 8.67
CA LYS A 71 30.51 -21.39 9.25
C LYS A 71 29.37 -21.99 8.43
N GLN A 72 28.51 -22.71 9.14
CA GLN A 72 27.26 -23.24 8.60
C GLN A 72 26.11 -22.32 8.98
N PHE A 73 25.33 -21.91 7.99
CA PHE A 73 24.10 -21.12 8.16
C PHE A 73 22.92 -22.08 8.16
N ASP A 74 22.18 -22.11 9.27
CA ASP A 74 21.10 -23.06 9.47
C ASP A 74 19.90 -22.40 10.17
N GLY A 75 18.70 -22.74 9.70
CA GLY A 75 17.44 -22.15 10.14
C GLY A 75 17.07 -20.83 9.44
N CYS A 76 16.00 -20.23 9.94
CA CYS A 76 15.44 -18.96 9.47
C CYS A 76 15.94 -17.81 10.32
N HIS A 77 16.58 -16.83 9.71
CA HIS A 77 17.07 -15.65 10.42
C HIS A 77 16.75 -14.37 9.69
N HIS A 78 16.45 -13.33 10.46
CA HIS A 78 16.29 -11.99 9.94
C HIS A 78 17.60 -11.51 9.28
N ILE A 79 17.51 -10.75 8.19
CA ILE A 79 18.68 -10.31 7.40
C ILE A 79 19.64 -9.43 8.21
N PHE A 80 19.11 -8.65 9.16
CA PHE A 80 19.91 -7.83 10.08
C PHE A 80 20.39 -8.57 11.34
N SER A 81 20.13 -9.87 11.45
CA SER A 81 20.68 -10.69 12.55
C SER A 81 22.21 -10.77 12.50
N GLN A 82 22.80 -11.14 13.64
CA GLN A 82 24.23 -11.45 13.72
C GLN A 82 24.59 -12.67 12.87
N GLU A 83 23.63 -13.57 12.64
CA GLU A 83 23.89 -14.80 11.91
C GLU A 83 24.33 -14.53 10.48
N TYR A 84 23.62 -13.64 9.78
CA TYR A 84 23.92 -13.28 8.40
C TYR A 84 24.83 -12.07 8.24
N TYR A 85 25.42 -11.53 9.32
CA TYR A 85 26.28 -10.33 9.25
C TYR A 85 27.38 -10.45 8.18
N VAL A 86 28.04 -11.61 8.10
CA VAL A 86 29.17 -11.85 7.19
C VAL A 86 28.80 -12.08 5.73
N ILE A 87 27.53 -12.44 5.45
CA ILE A 87 27.02 -12.68 4.08
C ILE A 87 25.96 -11.68 3.65
N ARG A 88 25.70 -10.64 4.46
CA ARG A 88 24.59 -9.72 4.27
C ARG A 88 24.64 -8.98 2.94
N GLU A 89 25.83 -8.50 2.55
CA GLU A 89 26.01 -7.76 1.29
C GLU A 89 25.68 -8.62 0.07
N TRP A 90 25.91 -9.93 0.16
CA TRP A 90 25.54 -10.88 -0.87
C TRP A 90 24.03 -11.17 -0.88
N LEU A 91 23.41 -11.34 0.29
CA LEU A 91 21.97 -11.59 0.41
C LEU A 91 21.11 -10.38 0.02
N LEU A 92 21.59 -9.16 0.23
CA LEU A 92 20.89 -7.89 -0.03
C LEU A 92 21.49 -7.11 -1.22
N PRO A 93 21.28 -7.57 -2.47
CA PRO A 93 21.67 -6.78 -3.62
C PRO A 93 20.85 -5.49 -3.69
N GLY A 94 21.40 -4.46 -4.35
CA GLY A 94 20.76 -3.13 -4.43
C GLY A 94 19.33 -3.14 -4.97
N TRP A 95 19.03 -4.01 -5.93
CA TRP A 95 17.67 -4.12 -6.48
C TRP A 95 16.68 -4.67 -5.44
N LEU A 96 17.11 -5.56 -4.53
CA LEU A 96 16.23 -6.09 -3.48
C LEU A 96 15.99 -5.04 -2.40
N MET A 97 16.98 -4.20 -2.11
CA MET A 97 16.78 -3.03 -1.23
C MET A 97 15.75 -2.04 -1.80
N VAL A 98 15.71 -1.88 -3.13
CA VAL A 98 14.65 -1.08 -3.79
C VAL A 98 13.28 -1.74 -3.64
N VAL A 99 13.16 -3.06 -3.81
CA VAL A 99 11.91 -3.80 -3.58
C VAL A 99 11.44 -3.66 -2.13
N GLN A 100 12.34 -3.80 -1.16
CA GLN A 100 12.06 -3.58 0.25
C GLN A 100 11.55 -2.16 0.51
N ALA A 101 12.22 -1.14 -0.04
CA ALA A 101 11.83 0.26 0.13
C ALA A 101 10.44 0.54 -0.45
N PHE A 102 10.16 0.09 -1.67
CA PHE A 102 8.86 0.27 -2.31
C PHE A 102 7.74 -0.46 -1.56
N THR A 103 7.97 -1.71 -1.13
CA THR A 103 6.96 -2.47 -0.38
C THR A 103 6.71 -1.84 1.00
N THR A 104 7.75 -1.34 1.67
CA THR A 104 7.63 -0.63 2.96
C THR A 104 6.84 0.66 2.80
N LEU A 105 7.17 1.48 1.80
CA LEU A 105 6.46 2.74 1.54
C LEU A 105 5.00 2.48 1.17
N ALA A 106 4.73 1.46 0.35
CA ALA A 106 3.36 1.05 0.02
C ALA A 106 2.58 0.59 1.26
N LEU A 107 3.23 -0.14 2.18
CA LEU A 107 2.60 -0.58 3.44
C LEU A 107 2.20 0.62 4.32
N LEU A 108 3.09 1.61 4.45
CA LEU A 108 2.80 2.83 5.21
C LEU A 108 1.66 3.64 4.59
N LEU A 109 1.66 3.79 3.25
CA LEU A 109 0.59 4.47 2.51
C LEU A 109 -0.74 3.72 2.64
N SER A 110 -0.72 2.38 2.57
CA SER A 110 -1.90 1.52 2.74
C SER A 110 -2.54 1.71 4.12
N PHE A 111 -1.74 1.69 5.20
CA PHE A 111 -2.27 1.94 6.55
C PHE A 111 -2.84 3.35 6.69
N PHE A 112 -2.15 4.36 6.15
CA PHE A 112 -2.65 5.72 6.19
C PHE A 112 -3.95 5.90 5.39
N ALA A 113 -4.08 5.25 4.23
CA ALA A 113 -5.31 5.23 3.44
C ALA A 113 -6.45 4.56 4.21
N GLN A 114 -6.21 3.39 4.82
CA GLN A 114 -7.19 2.68 5.63
C GLN A 114 -7.69 3.53 6.81
N ILE A 115 -6.77 4.16 7.55
CA ILE A 115 -7.12 5.07 8.65
C ILE A 115 -8.00 6.22 8.16
N THR A 116 -7.65 6.79 7.00
CA THR A 116 -8.42 7.88 6.38
C THR A 116 -9.82 7.42 5.94
N ILE A 117 -9.93 6.26 5.31
CA ILE A 117 -11.21 5.66 4.88
C ILE A 117 -12.08 5.36 6.10
N VAL A 118 -11.51 4.81 7.17
CA VAL A 118 -12.24 4.54 8.43
C VAL A 118 -12.77 5.83 9.04
N MET A 119 -12.00 6.93 9.03
CA MET A 119 -12.50 8.23 9.47
C MET A 119 -13.70 8.71 8.64
N VAL A 120 -13.68 8.52 7.32
CA VAL A 120 -14.80 8.85 6.42
C VAL A 120 -16.03 7.97 6.70
N LEU A 121 -15.84 6.66 6.89
CA LEU A 121 -16.91 5.70 7.13
C LEU A 121 -17.60 5.90 8.49
N ILE A 122 -16.81 6.09 9.56
CA ILE A 122 -17.31 6.28 10.93
C ILE A 122 -17.75 7.73 11.16
N ARG A 123 -17.28 8.68 10.34
CA ARG A 123 -17.50 10.12 10.48
C ARG A 123 -17.01 10.67 11.80
N TRP A 124 -15.80 10.28 12.20
CA TRP A 124 -15.18 10.75 13.42
C TRP A 124 -13.88 11.51 13.14
N PRO A 125 -13.71 12.75 13.62
CA PRO A 125 -14.70 13.61 14.29
C PRO A 125 -15.70 14.24 13.29
N LEU A 126 -16.99 14.24 13.66
CA LEU A 126 -18.11 14.51 12.75
C LEU A 126 -18.02 15.83 11.97
N THR A 127 -17.71 16.92 12.66
CA THR A 127 -17.65 18.27 12.04
C THR A 127 -16.50 18.43 11.07
N LEU A 128 -15.36 17.80 11.35
CA LEU A 128 -14.17 17.84 10.50
C LEU A 128 -14.39 17.01 9.23
N VAL A 129 -14.84 15.76 9.41
CA VAL A 129 -15.01 14.82 8.30
C VAL A 129 -16.09 15.31 7.34
N LEU A 130 -17.27 15.73 7.82
CA LEU A 130 -18.34 16.22 6.93
C LEU A 130 -17.94 17.50 6.17
N ARG A 131 -17.09 18.36 6.75
CA ARG A 131 -16.64 19.60 6.10
C ARG A 131 -15.62 19.33 4.99
N TYR A 132 -14.75 18.34 5.19
CA TYR A 132 -13.61 18.04 4.32
C TYR A 132 -13.67 16.65 3.70
N GLU A 133 -14.86 16.05 3.59
CA GLU A 133 -15.08 14.67 3.11
C GLU A 133 -14.39 14.40 1.78
N TRP A 134 -14.61 15.30 0.79
CA TRP A 134 -13.98 15.18 -0.53
C TRP A 134 -12.43 15.24 -0.47
N ILE A 135 -11.85 15.95 0.51
CA ILE A 135 -10.39 16.02 0.69
C ILE A 135 -9.89 14.70 1.27
N PHE A 136 -10.55 14.16 2.29
CA PHE A 136 -10.19 12.86 2.87
C PHE A 136 -10.28 11.73 1.84
N SER A 137 -11.36 11.68 1.05
CA SER A 137 -11.48 10.71 -0.05
C SER A 137 -10.42 10.93 -1.12
N SER A 138 -10.05 12.18 -1.43
CA SER A 138 -8.95 12.47 -2.38
C SER A 138 -7.60 12.00 -1.84
N ILE A 139 -7.33 12.21 -0.55
CA ILE A 139 -6.09 11.77 0.11
C ILE A 139 -6.02 10.24 0.10
N ALA A 140 -7.09 9.56 0.52
CA ALA A 140 -7.16 8.10 0.50
C ALA A 140 -6.92 7.53 -0.91
N PHE A 141 -7.57 8.12 -1.92
CA PHE A 141 -7.32 7.77 -3.33
C PHE A 141 -5.84 7.90 -3.70
N MET A 142 -5.21 9.04 -3.40
CA MET A 142 -3.81 9.27 -3.76
C MET A 142 -2.87 8.27 -3.06
N CYS A 143 -3.13 7.95 -1.79
CA CYS A 143 -2.35 6.99 -1.04
C CYS A 143 -2.50 5.57 -1.60
N ASP A 144 -3.72 5.11 -1.89
CA ASP A 144 -3.95 3.78 -2.47
C ASP A 144 -3.39 3.67 -3.90
N ALA A 145 -3.53 4.71 -4.72
CA ALA A 145 -2.98 4.76 -6.06
C ALA A 145 -1.44 4.69 -6.04
N LEU A 146 -0.80 5.45 -5.14
CA LEU A 146 0.65 5.42 -4.97
C LEU A 146 1.14 4.09 -4.39
N ALA A 147 0.42 3.52 -3.42
CA ALA A 147 0.72 2.19 -2.89
C ALA A 147 0.64 1.12 -3.98
N GLY A 148 -0.41 1.13 -4.80
CA GLY A 148 -0.56 0.25 -5.95
C GLY A 148 0.59 0.39 -6.95
N ALA A 149 0.96 1.62 -7.31
CA ALA A 149 2.07 1.87 -8.24
C ALA A 149 3.42 1.39 -7.69
N LEU A 150 3.72 1.64 -6.42
CA LEU A 150 4.94 1.17 -5.77
C LEU A 150 4.99 -0.36 -5.68
N LEU A 151 3.87 -1.01 -5.35
CA LEU A 151 3.80 -2.47 -5.33
C LEU A 151 3.98 -3.07 -6.72
N PHE A 152 3.37 -2.48 -7.75
CA PHE A 152 3.58 -2.88 -9.14
C PHE A 152 5.07 -2.85 -9.50
N LEU A 153 5.77 -1.76 -9.16
CA LEU A 153 7.21 -1.66 -9.38
C LEU A 153 7.98 -2.71 -8.57
N ALA A 154 7.65 -2.91 -7.29
CA ALA A 154 8.29 -3.88 -6.43
C ALA A 154 8.17 -5.32 -6.97
N VAL A 155 6.95 -5.77 -7.32
CA VAL A 155 6.73 -7.12 -7.83
C VAL A 155 7.31 -7.31 -9.23
N SER A 156 7.36 -6.26 -10.06
CA SER A 156 7.98 -6.31 -11.39
C SER A 156 9.50 -6.41 -11.30
N ILE A 157 10.13 -5.60 -10.42
CA ILE A 157 11.59 -5.66 -10.18
C ILE A 157 11.95 -7.03 -9.61
N PHE A 158 11.25 -7.50 -8.57
CA PHE A 158 11.53 -8.80 -7.98
C PHE A 158 11.32 -9.93 -9.00
N GLY A 159 10.20 -9.93 -9.72
CA GLY A 159 9.91 -10.94 -10.75
C GLY A 159 10.97 -10.98 -11.85
N GLY A 160 11.50 -9.83 -12.28
CA GLY A 160 12.56 -9.75 -13.29
C GLY A 160 13.95 -10.14 -12.78
N GLN A 161 14.23 -9.98 -11.48
CA GLN A 161 15.58 -10.19 -10.92
C GLN A 161 15.70 -11.48 -10.09
N CYS A 162 14.60 -12.16 -9.75
CA CYS A 162 14.64 -13.27 -8.80
C CYS A 162 15.43 -14.51 -9.27
N TRP A 163 15.62 -14.69 -10.58
CA TRP A 163 16.42 -15.78 -11.18
C TRP A 163 17.82 -15.35 -11.64
N ARG A 164 18.30 -14.19 -11.18
CA ARG A 164 19.68 -13.75 -11.44
C ARG A 164 20.70 -14.79 -10.99
N ARG A 165 21.64 -15.11 -11.89
CA ARG A 165 22.72 -16.08 -11.64
C ARG A 165 23.78 -15.59 -10.65
N ASP A 166 23.88 -14.28 -10.46
CA ASP A 166 24.88 -13.62 -9.62
C ASP A 166 24.42 -13.37 -8.18
N TRP A 167 23.18 -13.70 -7.82
CA TRP A 167 22.64 -13.45 -6.48
C TRP A 167 22.47 -14.74 -5.66
N LEU A 168 21.44 -15.54 -5.89
CA LEU A 168 21.27 -16.81 -5.15
C LEU A 168 21.92 -17.97 -5.87
N MET A 169 22.45 -18.93 -5.11
CA MET A 169 23.04 -20.14 -5.66
C MET A 169 21.96 -21.05 -6.26
N TYR A 170 22.22 -21.59 -7.44
CA TYR A 170 21.31 -22.45 -8.20
C TYR A 170 19.88 -21.87 -8.37
N PRO A 171 19.74 -20.67 -8.97
CA PRO A 171 18.43 -19.99 -9.03
C PRO A 171 17.38 -20.79 -9.82
N ASN A 172 17.80 -21.63 -10.78
CA ASN A 172 16.89 -22.45 -11.59
C ASN A 172 16.07 -23.46 -10.78
N PHE A 173 16.48 -23.77 -9.55
CA PHE A 173 15.76 -24.67 -8.64
C PHE A 173 14.81 -23.93 -7.70
N ASN A 174 14.64 -22.63 -7.90
CA ASN A 174 13.77 -21.79 -7.09
C ASN A 174 12.54 -21.35 -7.90
N HIS A 175 11.41 -21.20 -7.22
CA HIS A 175 10.16 -20.72 -7.77
C HIS A 175 9.57 -19.63 -6.87
N LEU A 176 8.78 -18.73 -7.47
CA LEU A 176 8.03 -17.72 -6.72
C LEU A 176 6.99 -18.41 -5.85
N SER A 177 7.00 -18.11 -4.55
CA SER A 177 6.12 -18.75 -3.59
C SER A 177 4.91 -17.85 -3.26
N TRP A 178 4.04 -18.33 -2.40
CA TRP A 178 2.69 -17.80 -2.22
C TRP A 178 2.65 -16.33 -1.79
N SER A 179 3.64 -15.86 -1.00
CA SER A 179 3.59 -14.51 -0.46
C SER A 179 3.95 -13.44 -1.48
N TYR A 180 4.81 -13.78 -2.46
CA TYR A 180 4.96 -12.97 -3.66
C TYR A 180 3.64 -12.87 -4.44
N GLY A 181 2.91 -13.99 -4.58
CA GLY A 181 1.58 -13.99 -5.19
C GLY A 181 0.59 -13.05 -4.48
N LEU A 182 0.60 -13.04 -3.14
CA LEU A 182 -0.21 -12.10 -2.36
C LEU A 182 0.20 -10.63 -2.59
N ALA A 183 1.49 -10.33 -2.76
CA ALA A 183 1.94 -8.98 -3.11
C ALA A 183 1.37 -8.51 -4.47
N VAL A 184 1.35 -9.41 -5.47
CA VAL A 184 0.76 -9.14 -6.79
C VAL A 184 -0.74 -8.87 -6.68
N ILE A 185 -1.48 -9.70 -5.94
CA ILE A 185 -2.93 -9.53 -5.73
C ILE A 185 -3.20 -8.22 -4.96
N SER A 186 -2.40 -7.92 -3.93
CA SER A 186 -2.48 -6.68 -3.16
C SER A 186 -2.34 -5.45 -4.04
N PHE A 187 -1.37 -5.43 -4.97
CA PHE A 187 -1.22 -4.35 -5.94
C PHE A 187 -2.52 -4.11 -6.74
N MET A 188 -3.13 -5.18 -7.26
CA MET A 188 -4.35 -5.08 -8.05
C MET A 188 -5.50 -4.53 -7.21
N PHE A 189 -5.65 -5.01 -5.99
CA PHE A 189 -6.72 -4.58 -5.09
C PHE A 189 -6.55 -3.15 -4.60
N HIS A 190 -5.32 -2.69 -4.31
CA HIS A 190 -5.07 -1.27 -4.03
C HIS A 190 -5.44 -0.38 -5.23
N THR A 191 -5.15 -0.84 -6.45
CA THR A 191 -5.49 -0.09 -7.67
C THR A 191 -7.00 -0.01 -7.90
N PHE A 192 -7.73 -1.13 -7.71
CA PHE A 192 -9.19 -1.12 -7.78
C PHE A 192 -9.84 -0.35 -6.63
N GLY A 193 -9.33 -0.48 -5.40
CA GLY A 193 -9.75 0.30 -4.24
C GLY A 193 -9.59 1.80 -4.49
N ALA A 194 -8.44 2.22 -5.00
CA ALA A 194 -8.18 3.60 -5.40
C ALA A 194 -9.21 4.10 -6.43
N PHE A 195 -9.56 3.29 -7.43
CA PHE A 195 -10.56 3.66 -8.42
C PHE A 195 -11.94 3.92 -7.78
N PHE A 196 -12.41 3.08 -6.86
CA PHE A 196 -13.69 3.31 -6.18
C PHE A 196 -13.66 4.54 -5.26
N VAL A 197 -12.58 4.73 -4.51
CA VAL A 197 -12.40 5.91 -3.65
C VAL A 197 -12.29 7.19 -4.49
N TYR A 198 -11.70 7.12 -5.69
CA TYR A 198 -11.69 8.23 -6.65
C TYR A 198 -13.10 8.62 -7.10
N LEU A 199 -13.99 7.65 -7.34
CA LEU A 199 -15.39 7.95 -7.70
C LEU A 199 -16.12 8.70 -6.58
N ASP A 200 -15.85 8.32 -5.33
CA ASP A 200 -16.36 9.03 -4.15
C ASP A 200 -15.80 10.46 -4.07
N ALA A 201 -14.47 10.62 -4.18
CA ALA A 201 -13.81 11.92 -4.17
C ALA A 201 -14.34 12.86 -5.27
N ARG A 202 -14.51 12.34 -6.50
CA ARG A 202 -15.07 13.10 -7.63
C ARG A 202 -16.51 13.52 -7.39
N THR A 203 -17.32 12.63 -6.81
CA THR A 203 -18.72 12.92 -6.48
C THR A 203 -18.82 13.98 -5.38
N GLY A 204 -18.04 13.85 -4.32
CA GLY A 204 -17.96 14.83 -3.23
C GLY A 204 -17.50 16.21 -3.72
N TYR A 205 -16.50 16.25 -4.61
CA TYR A 205 -16.05 17.50 -5.22
C TYR A 205 -17.15 18.18 -6.07
N ARG A 206 -17.89 17.39 -6.88
CA ARG A 206 -19.00 17.91 -7.70
C ARG A 206 -20.10 18.52 -6.83
N LEU A 207 -20.57 17.78 -5.81
CA LEU A 207 -21.60 18.26 -4.88
C LEU A 207 -21.16 19.56 -4.19
N ARG A 208 -19.91 19.64 -3.74
CA ARG A 208 -19.38 20.86 -3.12
C ARG A 208 -19.35 22.04 -4.07
N LYS A 209 -19.00 21.82 -5.34
CA LYS A 209 -19.02 22.85 -6.39
C LYS A 209 -20.44 23.35 -6.64
N GLU A 210 -21.42 22.45 -6.74
CA GLU A 210 -22.83 22.78 -6.92
C GLU A 210 -23.39 23.58 -5.75
N SER A 211 -23.14 23.17 -4.50
CA SER A 211 -23.56 23.93 -3.32
C SER A 211 -22.96 25.33 -3.27
N ARG A 212 -21.68 25.50 -3.65
CA ARG A 212 -21.04 26.82 -3.71
C ARG A 212 -21.69 27.71 -4.76
N ASN A 213 -22.00 27.16 -5.93
CA ASN A 213 -22.66 27.91 -7.00
C ASN A 213 -24.07 28.37 -6.60
N LEU A 214 -24.84 27.52 -5.91
CA LEU A 214 -26.17 27.88 -5.40
C LEU A 214 -26.11 29.00 -4.35
N VAL A 215 -25.14 28.95 -3.43
CA VAL A 215 -24.93 30.02 -2.43
C VAL A 215 -24.58 31.35 -3.12
N MET A 216 -23.76 31.33 -4.17
CA MET A 216 -23.45 32.53 -4.95
C MET A 216 -24.68 33.12 -5.65
N GLN A 217 -25.63 32.28 -6.10
CA GLN A 217 -26.88 32.72 -6.72
C GLN A 217 -27.89 33.29 -5.72
N MET A 218 -27.85 32.87 -4.45
CA MET A 218 -28.74 33.36 -3.40
C MET A 218 -28.29 34.70 -2.79
N GLN A 219 -27.04 35.14 -3.01
CA GLN A 219 -26.61 36.46 -2.56
C GLN A 219 -27.30 37.52 -3.43
N PRO A 220 -28.11 38.43 -2.84
CA PRO A 220 -28.75 39.48 -3.60
C PRO A 220 -27.66 40.32 -4.27
N GLN A 221 -27.77 40.53 -5.59
CA GLN A 221 -27.00 41.58 -6.27
C GLN A 221 -27.30 42.88 -5.55
N SER A 222 -26.35 43.40 -4.77
CA SER A 222 -26.43 44.76 -4.28
C SER A 222 -26.50 45.66 -5.51
N HIS A 223 -27.69 46.13 -5.87
CA HIS A 223 -27.85 47.17 -6.86
C HIS A 223 -26.96 48.33 -6.40
N GLN A 224 -25.91 48.59 -7.16
CA GLN A 224 -25.14 49.82 -7.06
C GLN A 224 -26.14 50.95 -7.32
N ILE A 225 -26.56 51.62 -6.24
CA ILE A 225 -27.28 52.88 -6.35
C ILE A 225 -26.35 53.82 -7.14
N PRO A 226 -26.74 54.34 -8.31
CA PRO A 226 -25.93 55.32 -9.00
C PRO A 226 -25.84 56.53 -8.08
N ARG A 227 -24.62 56.88 -7.63
CA ARG A 227 -24.38 58.20 -7.04
C ARG A 227 -24.66 59.22 -8.13
N SER A 228 -25.89 59.73 -8.17
CA SER A 228 -26.24 60.93 -8.92
C SER A 228 -25.30 62.03 -8.44
N GLY A 229 -24.46 62.53 -9.36
CA GLY A 229 -23.62 63.69 -9.11
C GLY A 229 -24.48 64.87 -8.71
N TYR A 230 -24.08 65.55 -7.64
CA TYR A 230 -24.61 66.86 -7.29
C TYR A 230 -23.93 67.91 -8.16
N VAL A 231 -24.76 68.82 -8.66
CA VAL A 231 -24.46 70.09 -9.35
C VAL A 231 -23.52 70.96 -8.53
#